data_AF-A0A1F9VN37-F1
#
_entry.id   AF-A0A1F9VN37-F1
#
_cell.length_a   1.000
_cell.length_b   1.000
_cell.length_c   1.000
_cell.angle_alpha   90.00
_cell.angle_beta   90.00
_cell.angle_gamma   90.00
#
_symmetry.space_group_name_H-M   'P 1'
#
loop_
_entity.id
_entity.type
_entity.pdbx_description
1 polymer ?
#
loop_
_entity_poly.entity_id
_entity_poly.type
_entity_poly.pdbx_seq_one_letter_code
_entity_poly.pdbx_strand_id
1 'polypeptide(L)'
;MYLGAEVGPDAFLKADQGKIDTDGEDAFAWALSSEVSSSTLYAVFESTNPEREIFGHLRGGIYRQELAALLLLSERTSVPFKKLAAELPKAGGFGELAKKHKADAMKIFEAAGALKAAADLRLPLFLSVSTATAAPGVQLSTPAAPSIDEKI
;
A
#
# COMPACT_ATOMS: atom_id res chain seq x y z
N MET A 1 43.68 -20.38 -15.43
CA MET A 1 43.16 -20.46 -14.06
C MET A 1 43.42 -19.12 -13.40
N TYR A 2 42.37 -18.36 -13.07
CA TYR A 2 42.46 -17.27 -12.10
C TYR A 2 41.25 -17.41 -11.18
N LEU A 3 41.53 -18.07 -10.06
CA LEU A 3 40.72 -18.15 -8.86
C LEU A 3 40.96 -16.84 -8.09
N GLY A 4 39.90 -16.20 -7.61
CA GLY A 4 40.01 -15.09 -6.66
C GLY A 4 39.11 -13.90 -6.97
N ALA A 5 37.79 -14.10 -6.96
CA ALA A 5 36.88 -12.97 -6.74
C ALA A 5 36.91 -12.69 -5.23
N GLU A 6 37.64 -11.64 -4.86
CA GLU A 6 37.74 -11.14 -3.50
C GLU A 6 36.37 -10.63 -3.06
N VAL A 7 35.66 -11.43 -2.27
CA VAL A 7 34.41 -11.01 -1.63
C VAL A 7 34.78 -10.16 -0.42
N GLY A 8 34.94 -8.87 -0.64
CA GLY A 8 35.11 -7.90 0.44
C GLY A 8 33.82 -7.76 1.26
N PRO A 9 33.92 -7.42 2.56
CA PRO A 9 32.76 -7.19 3.44
C PRO A 9 31.82 -6.07 2.95
N ASP A 10 32.26 -5.29 1.96
CA ASP A 10 31.50 -4.24 1.30
C ASP A 10 30.37 -4.78 0.39
N ALA A 11 30.45 -6.05 -0.05
CA ALA A 11 29.38 -6.70 -0.80
C ALA A 11 28.16 -7.04 0.08
N PHE A 12 28.36 -7.20 1.40
CA PHE A 12 27.29 -7.48 2.35
C PHE A 12 26.44 -6.23 2.67
N LEU A 13 27.06 -5.04 2.65
CA LEU A 13 26.35 -3.78 2.91
C LEU A 13 25.48 -3.29 1.73
N LYS A 14 25.75 -3.77 0.51
CA LYS A 14 24.94 -3.43 -0.68
C LYS A 14 23.88 -4.47 -1.02
N ALA A 15 23.89 -5.64 -0.38
CA ALA A 15 22.92 -6.71 -0.64
C ALA A 15 21.59 -6.53 0.11
N ASP A 16 21.52 -5.63 1.10
CA ASP A 16 20.36 -5.45 2.00
C ASP A 16 19.62 -4.12 1.80
N GLN A 17 19.73 -3.49 0.63
CA GLN A 17 18.60 -2.69 0.14
C GLN A 17 17.58 -3.67 -0.44
N GLY A 18 16.98 -4.46 0.46
CA GLY A 18 15.85 -5.31 0.15
C GLY A 18 14.87 -4.49 -0.68
N LYS A 19 14.54 -4.98 -1.89
CA LYS A 19 13.46 -4.44 -2.70
C LYS A 19 12.28 -4.20 -1.77
N ILE A 20 11.99 -2.95 -1.45
CA ILE A 20 10.72 -2.58 -0.83
C ILE A 20 9.67 -3.22 -1.74
N ASP A 21 8.82 -4.08 -1.20
CA ASP A 21 7.72 -4.69 -1.92
C ASP A 21 6.74 -3.58 -2.31
N THR A 22 7.03 -2.90 -3.42
CA THR A 22 6.26 -1.74 -3.89
C THR A 22 4.85 -2.14 -4.23
N ASP A 23 4.66 -3.36 -4.71
CA ASP A 23 3.37 -3.87 -5.14
C ASP A 23 2.51 -4.22 -3.93
N GLY A 24 3.10 -4.81 -2.89
CA GLY A 24 2.44 -5.06 -1.61
C GLY A 24 2.05 -3.79 -0.86
N GLU A 25 2.90 -2.76 -0.86
CA GLU A 25 2.59 -1.48 -0.22
C GLU A 25 1.56 -0.65 -1.01
N ASP A 26 1.60 -0.68 -2.35
CA ASP A 26 0.58 -0.04 -3.19
C ASP A 26 -0.77 -0.74 -3.01
N ALA A 27 -0.80 -2.08 -3.06
CA ALA A 27 -2.01 -2.86 -2.79
C ALA A 27 -2.57 -2.59 -1.39
N PHE A 28 -1.72 -2.46 -0.38
CA PHE A 28 -2.15 -2.09 0.96
C PHE A 28 -2.72 -0.66 1.01
N ALA A 29 -2.13 0.30 0.31
CA ALA A 29 -2.63 1.67 0.26
C ALA A 29 -4.05 1.73 -0.32
N TRP A 30 -4.31 0.99 -1.40
CA TRP A 30 -5.65 0.83 -1.97
C TRP A 30 -6.61 0.11 -1.02
N ALA A 31 -6.18 -1.00 -0.41
CA ALA A 31 -6.99 -1.76 0.52
C ALA A 31 -7.40 -0.92 1.74
N LEU A 32 -6.45 -0.20 2.35
CA LEU A 32 -6.72 0.68 3.48
C LEU A 32 -7.69 1.80 3.11
N SER A 33 -7.52 2.39 1.92
CA SER A 33 -8.41 3.44 1.43
C SER A 33 -9.84 2.96 1.22
N SER A 34 -10.04 1.66 0.94
CA SER A 34 -11.38 1.06 0.85
C SER A 34 -12.07 0.83 2.21
N GLU A 35 -11.30 0.77 3.31
CA GLU A 35 -11.84 0.59 4.66
C GLU A 35 -12.22 1.90 5.35
N VAL A 36 -11.75 3.03 4.82
CA VAL A 36 -11.94 4.35 5.41
C VAL A 36 -12.84 5.19 4.51
N SER A 37 -13.76 5.96 5.09
CA SER A 37 -14.63 6.82 4.30
C SER A 37 -13.81 7.84 3.49
N SER A 38 -14.24 8.10 2.24
CA SER A 38 -13.56 9.10 1.38
C SER A 38 -13.51 10.48 2.04
N SER A 39 -14.54 10.86 2.81
CA SER A 39 -14.56 12.10 3.58
C SER A 39 -13.45 12.16 4.63
N THR A 40 -13.23 11.06 5.36
CA THR A 40 -12.15 10.98 6.37
C THR A 40 -10.80 11.08 5.67
N LEU A 41 -10.59 10.35 4.56
CA LEU A 41 -9.32 10.37 3.83
C LEU A 41 -8.99 11.77 3.30
N TYR A 42 -9.95 12.47 2.69
CA TYR A 42 -9.72 13.82 2.19
C TYR A 42 -9.47 14.83 3.33
N ALA A 43 -10.14 14.69 4.46
CA ALA A 43 -9.92 15.56 5.61
C ALA A 43 -8.55 15.32 6.28
N VAL A 44 -8.14 14.06 6.40
CA VAL A 44 -6.91 13.64 7.09
C VAL A 44 -5.66 13.95 6.25
N PHE A 45 -5.71 13.63 4.96
CA PHE A 45 -4.56 13.80 4.04
C PHE A 45 -4.53 15.15 3.32
N GLU A 46 -5.63 15.92 3.35
CA GLU A 46 -5.76 17.20 2.63
C GLU A 46 -5.41 17.06 1.12
N SER A 47 -5.70 15.89 0.54
CA SER A 47 -5.30 15.50 -0.81
C SER A 47 -6.48 14.93 -1.58
N THR A 48 -6.51 15.14 -2.90
CA THR A 48 -7.47 14.51 -3.81
C THR A 48 -7.08 13.10 -4.24
N ASN A 49 -5.86 12.64 -3.88
CA ASN A 49 -5.34 11.30 -4.15
C ASN A 49 -4.74 10.71 -2.85
N PRO A 50 -5.56 10.36 -1.85
CA PRO A 50 -5.09 9.88 -0.55
C PRO A 50 -4.28 8.57 -0.65
N GLU A 51 -4.58 7.71 -1.62
CA GLU A 51 -3.87 6.45 -1.87
C GLU A 51 -2.38 6.69 -2.15
N ARG A 52 -2.08 7.71 -2.96
CA ARG A 52 -0.69 8.09 -3.28
C ARG A 52 0.05 8.62 -2.06
N GLU A 53 -0.63 9.39 -1.21
CA GLU A 53 -0.03 9.88 0.04
C GLU A 53 0.28 8.69 0.97
N ILE A 54 -0.68 7.77 1.15
CA ILE A 54 -0.50 6.55 1.95
C ILE A 54 0.70 5.76 1.44
N PHE A 55 0.75 5.46 0.14
CA PHE A 55 1.86 4.74 -0.47
C PHE A 55 3.21 5.47 -0.28
N GLY A 56 3.22 6.80 -0.48
CA GLY A 56 4.41 7.62 -0.27
C GLY A 56 4.95 7.52 1.16
N HIS A 57 4.06 7.48 2.15
CA HIS A 57 4.42 7.32 3.55
C HIS A 57 4.93 5.91 3.90
N LEU A 58 4.33 4.87 3.34
CA LEU A 58 4.81 3.48 3.49
C LEU A 58 6.22 3.32 2.90
N ARG A 59 6.45 3.85 1.70
CA ARG A 59 7.78 3.89 1.07
C ARG A 59 8.78 4.74 1.85
N GLY A 60 8.30 5.75 2.58
CA GLY A 60 9.08 6.56 3.50
C GLY A 60 9.49 5.86 4.80
N GLY A 61 9.10 4.59 4.99
CA GLY A 61 9.48 3.77 6.14
C GLY A 61 8.48 3.79 7.29
N ILE A 62 7.29 4.39 7.11
CA ILE A 62 6.21 4.27 8.10
C ILE A 62 5.58 2.89 7.97
N TYR A 63 5.53 2.12 9.05
CA TYR A 63 4.93 0.79 9.05
C TYR A 63 3.41 0.87 8.87
N ARG A 64 2.80 -0.14 8.22
CA ARG A 64 1.34 -0.22 7.96
C ARG A 64 0.46 0.04 9.18
N GLN A 65 0.80 -0.54 10.34
CA GLN A 65 0.01 -0.35 11.57
C GLN A 65 0.20 1.05 12.15
N GLU A 66 1.41 1.60 12.08
CA GLU A 66 1.71 2.96 12.52
C GLU A 66 1.03 3.99 11.63
N LEU A 67 0.97 3.74 10.32
CA LEU A 67 0.21 4.55 9.38
C LEU A 67 -1.29 4.55 9.72
N ALA A 68 -1.88 3.37 9.95
CA ALA A 68 -3.28 3.27 10.39
C ALA A 68 -3.51 4.00 11.72
N ALA A 69 -2.55 3.94 12.65
CA ALA A 69 -2.63 4.64 13.93
C ALA A 69 -2.55 6.17 13.77
N LEU A 70 -1.68 6.66 12.89
CA LEU A 70 -1.57 8.08 12.54
C LEU A 70 -2.84 8.60 11.86
N LEU A 71 -3.46 7.80 11.00
CA LEU A 71 -4.75 8.14 10.36
C LEU A 71 -5.84 8.34 11.43
N LEU A 72 -5.99 7.37 12.35
CA LEU A 72 -6.97 7.45 13.43
C LEU A 72 -6.67 8.59 14.42
N LEU A 73 -5.38 8.86 14.69
CA LEU A 73 -4.97 9.98 15.51
C LEU A 73 -5.30 11.32 14.83
N SER A 74 -5.03 11.44 13.53
CA SER A 74 -5.36 12.60 12.71
C SER A 74 -6.86 12.88 12.73
N GLU A 75 -7.69 11.85 12.49
CA GLU A 75 -9.14 11.96 12.52
C GLU A 75 -9.65 12.47 13.88
N ARG A 76 -9.15 11.90 14.99
CA ARG A 76 -9.57 12.31 16.35
C ARG A 76 -9.11 13.70 16.76
N THR A 77 -7.94 14.12 16.30
CA THR A 77 -7.30 15.37 16.74
C THR A 77 -7.49 16.51 15.75
N SER A 78 -8.03 16.21 14.56
CA SER A 78 -8.12 17.13 13.41
C SER A 78 -6.78 17.75 13.01
N VAL A 79 -5.66 17.10 13.37
CA VAL A 79 -4.32 17.49 12.95
C VAL A 79 -3.98 16.76 11.65
N PRO A 80 -3.59 17.46 10.57
CA PRO A 80 -3.28 16.81 9.28
C PRO A 80 -2.24 15.70 9.40
N PHE A 81 -2.47 14.59 8.69
CA PHE A 81 -1.59 13.41 8.71
C PHE A 81 -0.13 13.78 8.47
N LYS A 82 0.12 14.62 7.46
CA LYS A 82 1.47 15.05 7.08
C LYS A 82 2.25 15.69 8.23
N LYS A 83 1.57 16.45 9.10
CA LYS A 83 2.18 17.05 10.30
C LYS A 83 2.54 15.98 11.32
N LEU A 84 1.61 15.07 11.60
CA LEU A 84 1.84 13.96 12.53
C LEU A 84 2.97 13.04 12.06
N ALA A 85 3.00 12.69 10.77
CA ALA A 85 4.07 11.89 10.18
C ALA A 85 5.44 12.56 10.28
N ALA A 86 5.53 13.88 10.09
CA ALA A 86 6.78 14.63 10.24
C ALA A 86 7.23 14.78 11.71
N GLU A 87 6.30 14.70 12.66
CA GLU A 87 6.57 14.76 14.08
C GLU A 87 6.90 13.40 14.70
N LEU A 88 6.38 12.31 14.13
CA LEU A 88 6.59 10.94 14.59
C LEU A 88 8.07 10.60 14.92
N PRO A 89 9.06 10.82 14.01
CA PRO A 89 10.45 10.53 14.33
C PRO A 89 11.02 11.46 15.41
N LYS A 90 10.50 12.68 15.55
CA LYS A 90 10.94 13.66 16.55
C LYS A 90 10.38 13.36 17.93
N ALA A 91 9.19 12.77 17.99
CA ALA A 91 8.52 12.38 19.22
C ALA A 91 9.13 11.11 19.85
N GLY A 92 9.91 10.33 19.09
CA GLY A 92 10.45 9.05 19.54
C GLY A 92 9.47 7.88 19.38
N GLY A 93 8.43 8.05 18.55
CA GLY A 93 7.45 7.01 18.21
C GLY A 93 6.00 7.40 18.48
N PHE A 94 5.08 6.54 18.04
CA PHE A 94 3.63 6.80 18.10
C PHE A 94 3.11 7.05 19.53
N GLY A 95 3.62 6.34 20.52
CA GLY A 95 3.16 6.46 21.91
C GLY A 95 3.35 7.87 22.49
N GLU A 96 4.53 8.46 22.29
CA GLU A 96 4.83 9.82 22.74
C GLU A 96 4.08 10.89 21.91
N LEU A 97 3.92 10.63 20.60
CA LEU A 97 3.12 11.49 19.74
C LEU A 97 1.65 11.54 20.21
N ALA A 98 1.04 10.39 20.49
CA ALA A 98 -0.33 10.32 21.00
C ALA A 98 -0.47 11.06 22.35
N LYS A 99 0.50 10.91 23.27
CA LYS A 99 0.52 11.67 24.53
C LYS A 99 0.56 13.18 24.30
N LYS A 100 1.40 13.67 23.37
CA LYS A 100 1.49 15.09 23.01
C LYS A 100 0.14 15.65 22.56
N HIS A 101 -0.63 14.84 21.85
CA HIS A 101 -1.98 15.19 21.38
C HIS A 101 -3.11 14.81 22.34
N LYS A 102 -2.79 14.44 23.59
CA LYS A 102 -3.75 14.04 24.64
C LYS A 102 -4.67 12.90 24.20
N ALA A 103 -4.15 11.97 23.41
CA ALA A 103 -4.87 10.82 22.91
C ALA A 103 -4.40 9.52 23.58
N ASP A 104 -5.32 8.58 23.74
CA ASP A 104 -5.01 7.24 24.28
C ASP A 104 -4.28 6.40 23.21
N ALA A 105 -2.97 6.30 23.37
CA ALA A 105 -2.10 5.58 22.45
C ALA A 105 -2.50 4.11 22.28
N MET A 106 -2.81 3.43 23.39
CA MET A 106 -3.14 2.00 23.38
C MET A 106 -4.44 1.76 22.63
N LYS A 107 -5.47 2.53 22.96
CA LYS A 107 -6.79 2.42 22.31
C LYS A 107 -6.73 2.74 20.82
N ILE A 108 -5.90 3.70 20.40
CA ILE A 108 -5.72 4.01 18.98
C ILE A 108 -4.94 2.91 18.27
N PHE A 109 -3.88 2.42 18.88
CA PHE A 109 -3.02 1.41 18.26
C PHE A 109 -3.73 0.05 18.10
N GLU A 110 -4.61 -0.31 19.04
CA GLU A 110 -5.49 -1.47 18.94
C GLU A 110 -6.50 -1.32 17.79
N ALA A 111 -7.18 -0.18 17.72
CA ALA A 111 -8.11 0.13 16.62
C ALA A 111 -7.39 0.15 15.26
N ALA A 112 -6.15 0.66 15.23
CA ALA A 112 -5.30 0.63 14.05
C ALA A 112 -4.90 -0.78 13.64
N GLY A 113 -4.66 -1.67 14.62
CA GLY A 113 -4.42 -3.10 14.38
C GLY A 113 -5.62 -3.77 13.72
N ALA A 114 -6.84 -3.49 14.20
CA ALA A 114 -8.06 -3.99 13.59
C ALA A 114 -8.27 -3.45 12.16
N LEU A 115 -8.04 -2.15 11.95
CA LEU A 115 -8.11 -1.52 10.63
C LEU A 115 -7.09 -2.12 9.65
N LYS A 116 -5.84 -2.30 10.10
CA LYS A 116 -4.80 -2.96 9.32
C LYS A 116 -5.21 -4.39 8.96
N ALA A 117 -5.73 -5.16 9.91
CA ALA A 117 -6.17 -6.53 9.65
C ALA A 117 -7.28 -6.57 8.59
N ALA A 118 -8.24 -5.63 8.66
CA ALA A 118 -9.30 -5.51 7.67
C ALA A 118 -8.78 -5.13 6.27
N ALA A 119 -7.76 -4.26 6.20
CA ALA A 119 -7.08 -3.93 4.95
C ALA A 119 -6.25 -5.13 4.41
N ASP A 120 -5.50 -5.81 5.27
CA ASP A 120 -4.70 -7.00 4.90
C ASP A 120 -5.59 -8.12 4.33
N LEU A 121 -6.81 -8.31 4.84
CA LEU A 121 -7.78 -9.27 4.28
C LEU A 121 -8.18 -8.94 2.84
N ARG A 122 -8.16 -7.67 2.46
CA ARG A 122 -8.53 -7.19 1.11
C ARG A 122 -7.34 -7.00 0.19
N LEU A 123 -6.13 -7.00 0.74
CA LEU A 123 -4.87 -6.83 0.01
C LEU A 123 -4.78 -7.72 -1.25
N PRO A 124 -5.20 -9.00 -1.25
CA PRO A 124 -5.17 -9.83 -2.46
C PRO A 124 -6.00 -9.30 -3.64
N LEU A 125 -7.00 -8.46 -3.39
CA LEU A 125 -7.84 -7.85 -4.45
C LEU A 125 -7.09 -6.77 -5.23
N PHE A 126 -6.06 -6.17 -4.61
CA PHE A 126 -5.30 -5.05 -5.16
C PHE A 126 -3.89 -5.44 -5.58
N LEU A 127 -3.44 -6.65 -5.26
CA LEU A 127 -2.24 -7.20 -5.85
C LEU A 127 -2.47 -7.44 -7.34
N SER A 128 -1.54 -6.95 -8.16
CA SER A 128 -1.55 -7.23 -9.60
C SER A 128 -1.41 -8.74 -9.80
N VAL A 129 -2.50 -9.41 -10.18
CA VAL A 129 -2.43 -10.80 -10.66
C VAL A 129 -1.62 -10.76 -11.95
N SER A 130 -0.37 -11.22 -11.90
CA SER A 130 0.33 -11.66 -13.10
C SER A 130 -0.47 -12.84 -13.66
N THR A 131 -1.46 -12.55 -14.49
CA THR A 131 -1.98 -13.52 -15.45
C THR A 131 -0.85 -13.79 -16.42
N ALA A 132 0.06 -14.69 -16.04
CA ALA A 132 0.89 -15.38 -17.00
C ALA A 132 -0.08 -15.99 -18.01
N THR A 133 -0.03 -15.43 -19.21
CA THR A 133 -0.74 -15.81 -20.43
C THR A 133 -1.17 -17.28 -20.40
N ALA A 134 -2.43 -17.56 -20.04
CA ALA A 134 -3.06 -18.78 -20.50
C ALA A 134 -3.17 -18.62 -22.01
N ALA A 135 -2.36 -19.39 -22.73
CA ALA A 135 -2.25 -19.36 -24.18
C ALA A 135 -3.64 -19.34 -24.86
N PRO A 136 -3.82 -18.59 -25.96
CA PRO A 136 -5.08 -18.56 -26.68
C PRO A 136 -5.28 -19.90 -27.38
N GLY A 137 -6.02 -20.80 -26.74
CA GLY A 137 -6.48 -22.07 -27.30
C GLY A 137 -8.00 -22.08 -27.50
N VAL A 138 -8.62 -20.93 -27.78
CA VAL A 138 -10.02 -20.89 -28.23
C VAL A 138 -9.99 -20.77 -29.75
N GLN A 139 -10.01 -21.91 -30.43
CA GLN A 139 -10.40 -21.95 -31.84
C GLN A 139 -11.87 -21.51 -31.91
N LEU A 140 -12.11 -20.24 -32.27
CA LEU A 140 -13.41 -19.84 -32.79
C LEU A 140 -13.63 -20.60 -34.10
N SER A 141 -14.39 -21.69 -34.04
CA SER A 141 -15.02 -22.25 -35.23
C SER A 141 -16.00 -21.22 -35.76
N THR A 142 -15.62 -20.53 -36.82
CA THR A 142 -16.53 -19.67 -37.59
C THR A 142 -17.46 -20.58 -38.39
N PRO A 143 -18.79 -20.53 -38.24
CA PRO A 143 -19.67 -21.14 -39.22
C PRO A 143 -19.56 -20.34 -40.52
N ALA A 144 -19.33 -21.06 -41.63
CA ALA A 144 -19.30 -20.49 -42.98
C ALA A 144 -20.62 -19.73 -43.27
N ALA A 145 -20.50 -18.49 -43.74
CA ALA A 145 -21.65 -17.70 -44.19
C ALA A 145 -22.29 -18.35 -45.43
N PRO A 146 -23.64 -18.36 -45.54
CA PRO A 146 -24.31 -18.86 -46.73
C PRO A 146 -24.10 -17.92 -47.92
N SER A 147 -23.69 -18.47 -49.06
CA SER A 147 -23.63 -17.78 -50.35
C SER A 147 -25.04 -17.29 -50.73
N ILE A 148 -25.19 -15.97 -50.85
CA ILE A 148 -26.35 -15.35 -51.51
C ILE A 148 -26.03 -15.33 -53.00
N ASP A 149 -26.64 -16.24 -53.75
CA ASP A 149 -26.62 -16.23 -55.21
C ASP A 149 -27.93 -15.60 -55.71
N GLU A 150 -27.87 -14.32 -56.08
CA GLU A 150 -28.97 -13.63 -56.75
C GLU A 150 -28.49 -13.13 -58.13
N LYS A 151 -28.91 -13.88 -59.15
CA LYS A 151 -29.25 -13.51 -60.53
C LYS A 151 -28.23 -12.80 -61.43
N ILE A 152 -27.98 -13.44 -62.58
CA ILE A 152 -28.43 -12.95 -63.90
C ILE A 152 -29.14 -14.10 -64.63
#